data_AF-A0A449BFP4-F1
#
_entry.id   AF-A0A449BFP4-F1
#
_cell.length_a   1.000
_cell.length_b   1.000
_cell.length_c   1.000
_cell.angle_alpha   90.00
_cell.angle_beta   90.00
_cell.angle_gamma   90.00
#
_symmetry.space_group_name_H-M   'P 1'
#
loop_
_entity.id
_entity.type
_entity.pdbx_description
1 polymer ?
#
loop_
_entity_poly.entity_id
_entity_poly.type
_entity_poly.pdbx_seq_one_letter_code
_entity_poly.pdbx_strand_id
1 'polypeptide(L)'
;MKKFLCVLLMAISSVLLVQTVSVRAEGKGNLVIHFQKLDGEYEDVGLNTWGIGADTWAEGIKGPTALSEKTKTDDFGIFWELNDVPVRSEGSMGFQAVGFDNVGQETEVQNWSRKYANHEIQNSVVVADKTVHIYVFEGSNTRTNEEKDADGESTYIVANPDKQGIVIVYYDPTNSYEENLGVHSDGFEASSNAVGWNNPLKIFNNAGKSTVGTFIKAGILYYEDLEKEPVALLYYGDGDNSKKTGDIKPNTEDNAAYIENKKATGQLDFVYVVNKGNNNTTMNNVWVNNPESFRKEAFAFELVGFTPKAQGKEASGTYAIDKRTVIVQTNQELQNLYVLAETDDEKLAADNKIKSWFKIKEITSAVDATTETYGEEIAFESVDYAKGTSNKTLKDFVITLKNDLDINKRYKVFFNDGDLETPREAELELDLDREKPVIRFVSPNFSGVAEADRIIEIAWNKKFDQNKFPIIMVTDNRDGDLTQHFYVPSGEFSKLNTNIEGDYVIMVQVEDAWGNIAQEKFTFRVTRKIKWG
;
A
#
# COMPACT_ATOMS: atom_id res chain seq x y z
N MET A 1 12.54 -66.27 -47.46
CA MET A 1 12.37 -64.91 -46.88
C MET A 1 12.23 -64.87 -45.34
N LYS A 2 11.96 -65.98 -44.63
CA LYS A 2 11.81 -65.95 -43.15
C LYS A 2 13.13 -65.89 -42.33
N LYS A 3 14.29 -66.21 -42.92
CA LYS A 3 15.60 -66.17 -42.22
C LYS A 3 16.33 -64.82 -42.31
N PHE A 4 15.96 -63.96 -43.26
CA PHE A 4 16.52 -62.62 -43.41
C PHE A 4 15.82 -61.57 -42.51
N LEU A 5 14.57 -61.82 -42.13
CA LEU A 5 13.80 -60.87 -41.31
C LEU A 5 14.23 -60.88 -39.83
N CYS A 6 14.66 -62.02 -39.28
CA CYS A 6 15.13 -62.11 -37.88
C CYS A 6 16.50 -61.44 -37.66
N VAL A 7 17.38 -61.43 -38.66
CA VAL A 7 18.68 -60.75 -38.56
C VAL A 7 18.51 -59.23 -38.67
N LEU A 8 17.55 -58.76 -39.48
CA LEU A 8 17.21 -57.34 -39.56
C LEU A 8 16.50 -56.83 -38.29
N LEU A 9 15.65 -57.66 -37.66
CA LEU A 9 15.00 -57.31 -36.38
C LEU A 9 15.98 -57.31 -35.19
N MET A 10 17.01 -58.17 -35.19
CA MET A 10 18.08 -58.10 -34.18
C MET A 10 19.04 -56.92 -34.41
N ALA A 11 19.26 -56.49 -35.66
CA ALA A 11 20.05 -55.31 -35.97
C ALA A 11 19.31 -53.98 -35.72
N ILE A 12 17.97 -53.97 -35.79
CA ILE A 12 17.15 -52.79 -35.44
C ILE A 12 16.95 -52.69 -33.92
N SER A 13 16.99 -53.81 -33.19
CA SER A 13 16.95 -53.79 -31.71
C SER A 13 18.25 -53.34 -31.05
N SER A 14 19.39 -53.36 -31.76
CA SER A 14 20.69 -52.87 -31.24
C SER A 14 20.96 -51.39 -31.56
N VAL A 15 20.14 -50.76 -32.42
CA VAL A 15 20.23 -49.30 -32.72
C VAL A 15 19.22 -48.48 -31.91
N LEU A 16 18.23 -49.12 -31.28
CA LEU A 16 17.26 -48.49 -30.37
C LEU A 16 17.64 -48.54 -28.88
N LEU A 17 18.89 -48.91 -28.58
CA LEU A 17 19.45 -48.98 -27.23
C LEU A 17 20.73 -48.15 -27.08
N VAL A 18 20.92 -47.13 -27.93
CA VAL A 18 21.61 -45.93 -27.47
C VAL A 18 20.59 -45.21 -26.62
N GLN A 19 20.58 -45.59 -25.33
CA GLN A 19 20.23 -44.67 -24.27
C GLN A 19 20.72 -43.30 -24.71
N THR A 20 19.82 -42.33 -24.75
CA THR A 20 20.22 -40.96 -24.44
C THR A 20 20.83 -41.04 -23.05
N VAL A 21 22.09 -41.47 -22.98
CA VAL A 21 23.01 -41.05 -21.96
C VAL A 21 22.93 -39.55 -22.14
N SER A 22 22.13 -38.93 -21.30
CA SER A 22 22.10 -37.50 -21.13
C SER A 22 23.55 -37.09 -21.18
N VAL A 23 23.95 -36.42 -22.26
CA VAL A 23 25.27 -35.83 -22.34
C VAL A 23 25.34 -35.02 -21.06
N ARG A 24 26.18 -35.46 -20.12
CA ARG A 24 26.45 -34.72 -18.90
C ARG A 24 26.75 -33.32 -19.41
N ALA A 25 25.95 -32.34 -19.02
CA ALA A 25 26.36 -30.97 -19.18
C ALA A 25 27.57 -30.81 -18.24
N GLU A 26 28.75 -31.10 -18.77
CA GLU A 26 30.01 -30.88 -18.09
C GLU A 26 30.32 -29.39 -18.23
N GLY A 27 30.54 -28.74 -17.10
CA GLY A 27 30.78 -27.30 -17.06
C GLY A 27 30.53 -26.73 -15.69
N LYS A 28 30.84 -25.45 -15.55
CA LYS A 28 30.59 -24.67 -14.34
C LYS A 28 29.84 -23.39 -14.71
N GLY A 29 28.95 -22.95 -13.85
CA GLY A 29 28.31 -21.64 -13.92
C GLY A 29 28.52 -20.86 -12.63
N ASN A 30 27.99 -19.64 -12.57
CA ASN A 30 27.96 -18.86 -11.35
C ASN A 30 26.51 -18.64 -10.90
N LEU A 31 26.29 -18.59 -9.60
CA LEU A 31 25.00 -18.21 -9.01
C LEU A 31 25.16 -16.92 -8.22
N VAL A 32 24.18 -16.03 -8.34
CA VAL A 32 24.04 -14.88 -7.43
C VAL A 32 22.72 -15.04 -6.69
N ILE A 33 22.79 -15.28 -5.38
CA ILE A 33 21.60 -15.48 -4.55
C ILE A 33 21.28 -14.17 -3.86
N HIS A 34 20.18 -13.55 -4.25
CA HIS A 34 19.61 -12.33 -3.71
C HIS A 34 18.57 -12.66 -2.66
N PHE A 35 18.65 -11.98 -1.52
CA PHE A 35 17.72 -12.16 -0.41
C PHE A 35 17.19 -10.82 0.08
N GLN A 36 15.86 -10.73 0.17
CA GLN A 36 15.16 -9.58 0.70
C GLN A 36 14.45 -9.94 2.01
N LYS A 37 14.79 -9.22 3.07
CA LYS A 37 14.11 -9.27 4.37
C LYS A 37 13.04 -8.20 4.42
N LEU A 38 11.90 -8.50 5.03
CA LEU A 38 10.70 -7.64 4.98
C LEU A 38 10.73 -6.49 5.98
N ASP A 39 11.61 -6.54 6.97
CA ASP A 39 11.95 -5.41 7.84
C ASP A 39 13.07 -4.53 7.27
N GLY A 40 13.90 -5.08 6.35
CA GLY A 40 15.05 -4.41 5.77
C GLY A 40 16.34 -4.49 6.61
N GLU A 41 16.34 -5.25 7.70
CA GLU A 41 17.45 -5.32 8.66
C GLU A 41 18.32 -6.55 8.42
N TYR A 42 19.51 -6.38 7.83
CA TYR A 42 20.33 -7.49 7.33
C TYR A 42 21.55 -7.84 8.19
N GLU A 43 21.78 -7.15 9.30
CA GLU A 43 23.03 -7.26 10.08
C GLU A 43 23.28 -8.66 10.64
N ASP A 44 22.22 -9.45 10.83
CA ASP A 44 22.28 -10.79 11.39
C ASP A 44 22.08 -11.91 10.34
N VAL A 45 21.98 -11.58 9.06
CA VAL A 45 21.60 -12.56 8.02
C VAL A 45 22.84 -13.12 7.32
N GLY A 46 22.94 -14.45 7.29
CA GLY A 46 23.92 -15.18 6.49
C GLY A 46 23.29 -16.27 5.63
N LEU A 47 24.15 -16.97 4.89
CA LEU A 47 23.77 -18.01 3.93
C LEU A 47 24.37 -19.35 4.31
N ASN A 48 23.55 -20.39 4.19
CA ASN A 48 23.97 -21.77 4.36
C ASN A 48 23.70 -22.56 3.08
N THR A 49 24.72 -23.11 2.40
CA THR A 49 24.55 -23.77 1.09
C THR A 49 25.01 -25.22 1.05
N TRP A 50 24.23 -26.12 0.44
CA TRP A 50 24.66 -27.50 0.15
C TRP A 50 24.70 -27.76 -1.35
N GLY A 51 25.64 -28.60 -1.80
CA GLY A 51 25.72 -29.03 -3.20
C GLY A 51 26.22 -27.98 -4.22
N ILE A 52 26.51 -26.74 -3.79
CA ILE A 52 26.85 -25.60 -4.68
C ILE A 52 28.36 -25.29 -4.74
N GLY A 53 29.17 -25.69 -3.76
CA GLY A 53 30.59 -25.32 -3.66
C GLY A 53 31.59 -26.27 -4.36
N ALA A 54 32.76 -25.69 -4.71
CA ALA A 54 33.96 -26.41 -5.15
C ALA A 54 34.80 -26.91 -3.97
N ASP A 55 34.20 -27.65 -3.04
CA ASP A 55 35.00 -28.49 -2.16
C ASP A 55 35.29 -29.79 -2.91
N THR A 56 36.55 -29.95 -3.31
CA THR A 56 37.09 -31.18 -3.87
C THR A 56 36.81 -32.34 -2.92
N TRP A 57 35.99 -33.27 -3.39
CA TRP A 57 35.70 -34.56 -2.78
C TRP A 57 36.85 -35.56 -2.98
N ALA A 58 37.96 -35.41 -2.28
CA ALA A 58 38.69 -36.60 -1.86
C ALA A 58 38.00 -37.10 -0.58
N GLU A 59 37.27 -38.22 -0.66
CA GLU A 59 36.64 -38.99 0.43
C GLU A 59 36.38 -38.25 1.77
N GLY A 60 35.15 -37.73 2.00
CA GLY A 60 34.73 -37.25 3.34
C GLY A 60 33.63 -36.19 3.38
N ILE A 61 32.37 -36.56 3.11
CA ILE A 61 31.25 -35.63 2.89
C ILE A 61 30.74 -34.80 4.07
N LYS A 62 31.12 -33.51 4.14
CA LYS A 62 30.49 -32.45 4.94
C LYS A 62 29.86 -31.38 4.03
N GLY A 63 28.60 -30.99 4.27
CA GLY A 63 28.11 -29.64 3.93
C GLY A 63 28.20 -28.74 5.16
N PRO A 64 27.77 -27.46 5.14
CA PRO A 64 27.57 -26.50 4.05
C PRO A 64 28.61 -25.34 4.17
N THR A 65 28.87 -24.55 3.13
CA THR A 65 29.61 -23.27 3.31
C THR A 65 28.71 -22.33 4.10
N ALA A 66 29.06 -22.04 5.35
CA ALA A 66 28.37 -21.06 6.20
C ALA A 66 29.00 -19.69 5.93
N LEU A 67 28.25 -18.82 5.27
CA LEU A 67 28.67 -17.46 4.95
C LEU A 67 27.92 -16.50 5.88
N SER A 68 28.58 -16.04 6.93
CA SER A 68 28.05 -14.99 7.82
C SER A 68 28.05 -13.62 7.15
N GLU A 69 28.98 -13.37 6.22
CA GLU A 69 29.08 -12.11 5.49
C GLU A 69 28.39 -12.18 4.12
N LYS A 70 27.62 -11.14 3.80
CA LYS A 70 27.10 -10.85 2.45
C LYS A 70 28.23 -10.45 1.51
N THR A 71 28.08 -10.70 0.22
CA THR A 71 29.01 -10.16 -0.79
C THR A 71 28.82 -8.64 -0.90
N LYS A 72 27.59 -8.20 -1.22
CA LYS A 72 27.19 -6.78 -1.30
C LYS A 72 25.68 -6.63 -1.07
N THR A 73 25.22 -5.38 -1.16
CA THR A 73 23.81 -4.98 -1.18
C THR A 73 23.50 -4.35 -2.55
N ASP A 74 22.29 -4.54 -3.06
CA ASP A 74 21.74 -3.87 -4.24
C ASP A 74 20.30 -3.38 -4.01
N ASP A 75 19.63 -2.95 -5.08
CA ASP A 75 18.27 -2.39 -5.02
C ASP A 75 17.18 -3.45 -4.69
N PHE A 76 17.53 -4.73 -4.63
CA PHE A 76 16.63 -5.79 -4.14
C PHE A 76 16.90 -6.08 -2.66
N GLY A 77 18.16 -6.26 -2.27
CA GLY A 77 18.51 -6.61 -0.90
C GLY A 77 19.99 -6.95 -0.76
N ILE A 78 20.30 -7.96 0.05
CA ILE A 78 21.66 -8.48 0.16
C ILE A 78 21.86 -9.64 -0.81
N PHE A 79 23.09 -9.89 -1.24
CA PHE A 79 23.37 -11.06 -2.08
C PHE A 79 24.72 -11.71 -1.81
N TRP A 80 24.82 -12.96 -2.25
CA TRP A 80 26.04 -13.76 -2.26
C TRP A 80 26.39 -14.21 -3.68
N GLU A 81 27.65 -14.02 -4.07
CA GLU A 81 28.19 -14.55 -5.34
C GLU A 81 28.84 -15.91 -5.11
N LEU A 82 28.36 -16.94 -5.80
CA LEU A 82 28.86 -18.31 -5.74
C LEU A 82 29.42 -18.66 -7.11
N ASN A 83 30.75 -18.72 -7.20
CA ASN A 83 31.45 -18.98 -8.46
C ASN A 83 31.74 -20.46 -8.65
N ASP A 84 31.96 -20.87 -9.90
CA ASP A 84 32.44 -22.21 -10.25
C ASP A 84 31.49 -23.36 -9.82
N VAL A 85 30.19 -23.08 -9.77
CA VAL A 85 29.14 -24.05 -9.40
C VAL A 85 29.02 -25.11 -10.49
N PRO A 86 29.21 -26.40 -10.17
CA PRO A 86 29.15 -27.46 -11.17
C PRO A 86 27.74 -27.63 -11.71
N VAL A 87 27.63 -27.71 -13.04
CA VAL A 87 26.39 -28.17 -13.68
C VAL A 87 26.24 -29.67 -13.40
N ARG A 88 25.04 -30.07 -12.96
CA ARG A 88 24.75 -31.45 -12.55
C ARG A 88 23.43 -31.90 -13.15
N SER A 89 23.29 -33.19 -13.39
CA SER A 89 22.00 -33.80 -13.79
C SER A 89 21.30 -34.51 -12.62
N GLU A 90 22.02 -34.78 -11.53
CA GLU A 90 21.56 -35.57 -10.38
C GLU A 90 22.14 -35.00 -9.07
N GLY A 91 21.51 -35.33 -7.95
CA GLY A 91 21.86 -34.83 -6.62
C GLY A 91 21.00 -33.62 -6.19
N SER A 92 21.09 -33.27 -4.91
CA SER A 92 20.39 -32.13 -4.32
C SER A 92 21.36 -30.96 -4.12
N MET A 93 20.90 -29.77 -4.46
CA MET A 93 21.58 -28.52 -4.15
C MET A 93 20.58 -27.50 -3.61
N GLY A 94 21.06 -26.56 -2.82
CA GLY A 94 20.19 -25.53 -2.28
C GLY A 94 20.85 -24.67 -1.23
N PHE A 95 20.04 -23.82 -0.62
CA PHE A 95 20.49 -22.84 0.35
C PHE A 95 19.42 -22.51 1.38
N GLN A 96 19.86 -21.91 2.48
CA GLN A 96 19.01 -21.34 3.52
C GLN A 96 19.55 -19.96 3.89
N ALA A 97 18.67 -18.97 3.95
CA ALA A 97 18.95 -17.70 4.60
C ALA A 97 18.67 -17.87 6.10
N VAL A 98 19.68 -17.67 6.94
CA VAL A 98 19.62 -17.96 8.38
C VAL A 98 20.28 -16.87 9.19
N GLY A 99 19.82 -16.68 10.42
CA GLY A 99 20.40 -15.76 11.38
C GLY A 99 21.78 -16.22 11.85
N PHE A 100 22.63 -15.29 12.22
CA PHE A 100 23.92 -15.53 12.87
C PHE A 100 23.99 -14.77 14.20
N ASP A 101 24.50 -15.44 15.23
CA ASP A 101 24.84 -14.83 16.51
C ASP A 101 26.32 -14.42 16.48
N ASN A 102 26.65 -13.31 17.14
CA ASN A 102 28.01 -12.77 17.28
C ASN A 102 28.71 -12.42 15.95
N VAL A 103 27.98 -11.92 14.94
CA VAL A 103 28.56 -11.44 13.67
C VAL A 103 29.70 -10.44 13.92
N GLY A 104 30.82 -10.61 13.22
CA GLY A 104 32.07 -9.88 13.37
C GLY A 104 32.99 -10.37 14.49
N GLN A 105 32.70 -11.49 15.16
CA GLN A 105 33.46 -12.00 16.30
C GLN A 105 34.05 -13.40 16.04
N GLU A 106 35.04 -13.81 16.84
CA GLU A 106 35.66 -15.14 16.73
C GLU A 106 34.68 -16.30 17.01
N THR A 107 33.52 -16.02 17.61
CA THR A 107 32.50 -17.00 18.03
C THR A 107 31.20 -16.88 17.25
N GLU A 108 31.28 -16.52 15.97
CA GLU A 108 30.15 -16.53 15.05
C GLU A 108 29.52 -17.91 14.91
N VAL A 109 28.19 -17.99 15.08
CA VAL A 109 27.45 -19.25 14.99
C VAL A 109 26.11 -19.04 14.28
N GLN A 110 25.77 -19.96 13.39
CA GLN A 110 24.44 -20.03 12.77
C GLN A 110 23.35 -20.25 13.83
N ASN A 111 22.36 -19.38 13.83
CA ASN A 111 21.20 -19.45 14.68
C ASN A 111 20.01 -20.06 13.92
N TRP A 112 19.87 -21.38 14.04
CA TRP A 112 18.82 -22.16 13.36
C TRP A 112 17.40 -21.89 13.85
N SER A 113 17.22 -21.12 14.94
CA SER A 113 15.89 -20.64 15.35
C SER A 113 15.42 -19.47 14.47
N ARG A 114 16.36 -18.75 13.85
CA ARG A 114 16.10 -17.65 12.91
C ARG A 114 16.32 -18.13 11.48
N LYS A 115 15.38 -18.91 10.94
CA LYS A 115 15.40 -19.33 9.53
C LYS A 115 14.47 -18.42 8.73
N TYR A 116 15.04 -17.66 7.80
CA TYR A 116 14.28 -16.70 7.01
C TYR A 116 13.83 -17.27 5.67
N ALA A 117 14.62 -18.15 5.04
CA ALA A 117 14.25 -18.86 3.83
C ALA A 117 14.93 -20.23 3.73
N ASN A 118 14.32 -21.18 3.01
CA ASN A 118 14.84 -22.54 2.87
C ASN A 118 14.49 -23.15 1.50
N HIS A 119 15.49 -23.39 0.66
CA HIS A 119 15.24 -23.78 -0.72
C HIS A 119 16.11 -24.90 -1.22
N GLU A 120 15.47 -25.87 -1.86
CA GLU A 120 16.12 -26.77 -2.81
C GLU A 120 16.09 -26.15 -4.22
N ILE A 121 17.27 -26.00 -4.82
CA ILE A 121 17.45 -25.45 -6.16
C ILE A 121 17.39 -26.59 -7.18
N GLN A 122 16.62 -26.41 -8.25
CA GLN A 122 16.63 -27.35 -9.36
C GLN A 122 18.00 -27.34 -10.07
N ASN A 123 18.56 -28.51 -10.35
CA ASN A 123 19.87 -28.61 -10.98
C ASN A 123 19.96 -27.90 -12.35
N SER A 124 18.84 -27.74 -13.06
CA SER A 124 18.75 -27.01 -14.33
C SER A 124 18.93 -25.49 -14.20
N VAL A 125 18.94 -24.94 -13.00
CA VAL A 125 19.17 -23.50 -12.75
C VAL A 125 20.62 -23.12 -13.01
N VAL A 126 21.58 -24.02 -12.80
CA VAL A 126 22.99 -23.74 -13.08
C VAL A 126 23.25 -23.93 -14.57
N VAL A 127 23.65 -22.85 -15.25
CA VAL A 127 23.95 -22.86 -16.68
C VAL A 127 25.47 -22.67 -16.87
N ALA A 128 26.08 -23.55 -17.67
CA ALA A 128 27.52 -23.50 -17.94
C ALA A 128 27.93 -22.14 -18.55
N ASP A 129 29.04 -21.58 -18.07
CA ASP A 129 29.64 -20.32 -18.53
C ASP A 129 28.72 -19.09 -18.41
N LYS A 130 27.68 -19.18 -17.57
CA LYS A 130 26.71 -18.10 -17.32
C LYS A 130 26.65 -17.78 -15.83
N THR A 131 26.26 -16.55 -15.53
CA THR A 131 25.86 -16.12 -14.20
C THR A 131 24.33 -16.09 -14.13
N VAL A 132 23.75 -16.84 -13.21
CA VAL A 132 22.30 -16.91 -13.00
C VAL A 132 21.94 -16.25 -11.68
N HIS A 133 21.00 -15.31 -11.72
CA HIS A 133 20.50 -14.61 -10.53
C HIS A 133 19.25 -15.32 -9.99
N ILE A 134 19.26 -15.61 -8.68
CA ILE A 134 18.14 -16.17 -7.93
C ILE A 134 17.68 -15.12 -6.92
N TYR A 135 16.39 -14.79 -6.90
CA TYR A 135 15.81 -13.82 -5.98
C TYR A 135 14.82 -14.46 -5.01
N VAL A 136 14.93 -14.09 -3.74
CA VAL A 136 14.28 -14.77 -2.63
C VAL A 136 13.75 -13.74 -1.64
N PHE A 137 12.50 -13.89 -1.21
CA PHE A 137 11.91 -13.08 -0.14
C PHE A 137 11.92 -13.86 1.17
N GLU A 138 11.98 -13.17 2.30
CA GLU A 138 11.75 -13.79 3.59
C GLU A 138 10.39 -14.51 3.67
N GLY A 139 10.36 -15.59 4.45
CA GLY A 139 9.22 -16.47 4.62
C GLY A 139 9.05 -17.50 3.49
N SER A 140 9.90 -17.47 2.45
CA SER A 140 9.84 -18.43 1.35
C SER A 140 10.43 -19.79 1.72
N ASN A 141 9.80 -20.87 1.24
CA ASN A 141 10.26 -22.23 1.52
C ASN A 141 9.80 -23.20 0.42
N THR A 142 10.76 -23.95 -0.16
CA THR A 142 10.47 -25.06 -1.09
C THR A 142 10.80 -26.43 -0.50
N ARG A 143 11.34 -26.50 0.74
CA ARG A 143 11.54 -27.77 1.45
C ARG A 143 10.45 -27.97 2.48
N THR A 144 9.54 -28.87 2.14
CA THR A 144 8.40 -29.31 2.93
C THR A 144 8.88 -30.31 4.00
N ASN A 145 8.71 -29.95 5.28
CA ASN A 145 8.51 -30.95 6.33
C ASN A 145 7.01 -30.86 6.61
N GLU A 146 6.31 -31.99 6.51
CA GLU A 146 4.85 -32.18 6.41
C GLU A 146 3.94 -31.37 7.38
N GLU A 147 4.49 -30.69 8.40
CA GLU A 147 3.77 -29.87 9.38
C GLU A 147 3.60 -28.38 8.98
N LYS A 148 4.26 -27.88 7.93
CA LYS A 148 4.24 -26.44 7.56
C LYS A 148 3.45 -26.08 6.29
N ASP A 149 2.83 -27.05 5.63
CA ASP A 149 2.33 -26.92 4.26
C ASP A 149 0.82 -26.79 4.12
N ALA A 150 0.10 -26.41 5.18
CA ALA A 150 -1.34 -26.15 5.06
C ALA A 150 -1.67 -24.99 4.08
N ASP A 151 -0.71 -24.09 3.83
CA ASP A 151 -0.94 -22.83 3.11
C ASP A 151 -0.29 -22.75 1.70
N GLY A 152 0.45 -23.77 1.25
CA GLY A 152 1.08 -23.83 -0.08
C GLY A 152 2.56 -23.41 -0.16
N GLU A 153 3.30 -23.99 -1.10
CA GLU A 153 4.74 -23.74 -1.32
C GLU A 153 5.01 -22.30 -1.78
N SER A 154 6.08 -21.68 -1.27
CA SER A 154 6.57 -20.36 -1.72
C SER A 154 7.95 -20.53 -2.37
N THR A 155 8.08 -20.09 -3.61
CA THR A 155 9.26 -20.35 -4.46
C THR A 155 10.23 -19.18 -4.54
N TYR A 156 11.39 -19.44 -5.14
CA TYR A 156 12.37 -18.43 -5.55
C TYR A 156 12.16 -18.05 -7.02
N ILE A 157 12.63 -16.86 -7.40
CA ILE A 157 12.61 -16.34 -8.77
C ILE A 157 13.97 -16.60 -9.42
N VAL A 158 13.98 -17.15 -10.64
CA VAL A 158 15.21 -17.37 -11.41
C VAL A 158 15.19 -16.48 -12.64
N ALA A 159 16.17 -15.58 -12.74
CA ALA A 159 16.35 -14.76 -13.93
C ALA A 159 16.94 -15.59 -15.08
N ASN A 160 16.41 -15.39 -16.28
CA ASN A 160 17.02 -15.94 -17.48
C ASN A 160 18.34 -15.18 -17.75
N PRO A 161 19.49 -15.86 -17.78
CA PRO A 161 20.81 -15.22 -17.91
C PRO A 161 21.02 -14.51 -19.25
N ASP A 162 20.16 -14.75 -20.24
CA ASP A 162 20.25 -14.20 -21.59
C ASP A 162 19.17 -13.15 -21.89
N LYS A 163 18.35 -12.77 -20.89
CA LYS A 163 17.25 -11.80 -21.08
C LYS A 163 17.30 -10.66 -20.07
N GLN A 164 16.61 -9.59 -20.42
CA GLN A 164 16.26 -8.49 -19.51
C GLN A 164 14.74 -8.52 -19.28
N GLY A 165 14.29 -8.08 -18.10
CA GLY A 165 12.89 -8.11 -17.76
C GLY A 165 12.59 -7.45 -16.43
N ILE A 166 11.34 -7.62 -16.00
CA ILE A 166 10.84 -7.14 -14.72
C ILE A 166 10.29 -8.29 -13.89
N VAL A 167 10.43 -8.17 -12.58
CA VAL A 167 9.61 -8.89 -11.61
C VAL A 167 8.55 -7.93 -11.11
N ILE A 168 7.29 -8.34 -11.20
CA ILE A 168 6.22 -7.65 -10.50
C ILE A 168 5.98 -8.37 -9.18
N VAL A 169 6.12 -7.64 -8.08
CA VAL A 169 5.83 -8.08 -6.71
C VAL A 169 4.51 -7.46 -6.30
N TYR A 170 3.55 -8.27 -5.87
CA TYR A 170 2.23 -7.82 -5.44
C TYR A 170 1.95 -8.34 -4.03
N TYR A 171 1.56 -7.42 -3.15
CA TYR A 171 1.16 -7.72 -1.78
C TYR A 171 -0.22 -7.18 -1.49
N ASP A 172 -1.10 -8.05 -1.00
CA ASP A 172 -2.41 -7.70 -0.47
C ASP A 172 -2.42 -7.92 1.04
N PRO A 173 -2.40 -6.86 1.87
CA PRO A 173 -2.41 -6.97 3.33
C PRO A 173 -3.61 -7.72 3.92
N THR A 174 -4.68 -7.90 3.14
CA THR A 174 -5.87 -8.67 3.57
C THR A 174 -5.76 -10.15 3.27
N ASN A 175 -4.67 -10.59 2.63
CA ASN A 175 -4.48 -11.93 2.11
C ASN A 175 -5.62 -12.41 1.18
N SER A 176 -6.36 -11.47 0.55
CA SER A 176 -7.57 -11.74 -0.23
C SER A 176 -7.34 -11.60 -1.74
N TYR A 177 -6.33 -12.32 -2.25
CA TYR A 177 -6.00 -12.34 -3.67
C TYR A 177 -7.14 -12.85 -4.54
N GLU A 178 -7.50 -12.11 -5.59
CA GLU A 178 -8.46 -12.59 -6.57
C GLU A 178 -7.94 -13.81 -7.32
N GLU A 179 -8.79 -14.83 -7.50
CA GLU A 179 -8.49 -16.02 -8.29
C GLU A 179 -8.06 -15.63 -9.71
N ASN A 180 -8.75 -14.63 -10.28
CA ASN A 180 -8.43 -14.16 -11.61
C ASN A 180 -7.34 -13.05 -11.66
N LEU A 181 -6.59 -12.79 -10.59
CA LEU A 181 -5.48 -11.82 -10.63
C LEU A 181 -4.42 -12.16 -11.68
N GLY A 182 -3.89 -11.15 -12.36
CA GLY A 182 -2.75 -11.27 -13.26
C GLY A 182 -2.42 -9.94 -13.92
N VAL A 183 -1.88 -9.98 -15.13
CA VAL A 183 -1.44 -8.78 -15.85
C VAL A 183 -2.01 -8.69 -17.25
N HIS A 184 -2.36 -7.48 -17.66
CA HIS A 184 -2.44 -7.11 -19.07
C HIS A 184 -1.08 -6.53 -19.45
N SER A 185 -0.54 -6.93 -20.59
CA SER A 185 0.81 -6.58 -21.00
C SER A 185 0.92 -6.45 -22.51
N ASP A 186 1.72 -5.47 -22.94
CA ASP A 186 2.11 -5.22 -24.33
C ASP A 186 3.60 -4.84 -24.38
N GLY A 187 4.28 -5.12 -25.49
CA GLY A 187 5.72 -4.89 -25.66
C GLY A 187 6.64 -5.88 -24.89
N PHE A 188 6.07 -6.88 -24.23
CA PHE A 188 6.79 -8.03 -23.66
C PHE A 188 6.77 -9.20 -24.63
N GLU A 189 7.60 -10.22 -24.38
CA GLU A 189 7.64 -11.43 -25.20
C GLU A 189 6.24 -12.01 -25.41
N ALA A 190 5.98 -12.67 -26.54
CA ALA A 190 4.64 -13.18 -26.86
C ALA A 190 4.08 -14.16 -25.81
N SER A 191 4.95 -14.92 -25.13
CA SER A 191 4.59 -15.77 -23.98
C SER A 191 4.20 -14.99 -22.71
N SER A 192 4.44 -13.69 -22.72
CA SER A 192 4.26 -12.74 -21.63
C SER A 192 3.16 -11.70 -21.94
N ASN A 193 2.31 -11.93 -22.93
CA ASN A 193 1.16 -11.07 -23.25
C ASN A 193 -0.18 -11.76 -22.91
N ALA A 194 -1.15 -10.97 -22.43
CA ALA A 194 -2.50 -11.45 -22.16
C ALA A 194 -3.24 -11.79 -23.47
N VAL A 195 -4.04 -12.87 -23.47
CA VAL A 195 -4.78 -13.34 -24.66
C VAL A 195 -5.94 -12.40 -25.02
N GLY A 196 -6.40 -11.57 -24.08
CA GLY A 196 -7.42 -10.56 -24.31
C GLY A 196 -7.71 -9.72 -23.06
N TRP A 197 -8.49 -8.63 -23.21
CA TRP A 197 -8.71 -7.67 -22.14
C TRP A 197 -9.34 -8.25 -20.87
N ASN A 198 -10.20 -9.26 -20.93
CA ASN A 198 -10.79 -9.87 -19.72
C ASN A 198 -10.11 -11.19 -19.30
N ASN A 199 -8.93 -11.48 -19.86
CA ASN A 199 -8.20 -12.71 -19.58
C ASN A 199 -6.73 -12.38 -19.22
N PRO A 200 -6.49 -11.93 -17.98
CA PRO A 200 -5.15 -11.57 -17.51
C PRO A 200 -4.17 -12.72 -17.66
N LEU A 201 -2.93 -12.40 -18.01
CA LEU A 201 -1.83 -13.36 -17.96
C LEU A 201 -1.52 -13.71 -16.50
N LYS A 202 -1.52 -15.02 -16.22
CA LYS A 202 -1.22 -15.58 -14.90
C LYS A 202 0.29 -15.72 -14.70
N ILE A 203 0.87 -14.75 -13.99
CA ILE A 203 2.31 -14.74 -13.69
C ILE A 203 2.62 -14.97 -12.20
N PHE A 204 1.64 -14.76 -11.33
CA PHE A 204 1.89 -14.68 -9.89
C PHE A 204 1.98 -16.05 -9.22
N ASN A 205 3.09 -16.27 -8.51
CA ASN A 205 3.29 -17.38 -7.59
C ASN A 205 3.58 -16.82 -6.19
N ASN A 206 3.38 -17.63 -5.16
CA ASN A 206 3.83 -17.28 -3.81
C ASN A 206 5.37 -17.23 -3.80
N ALA A 207 5.94 -16.09 -3.41
CA ALA A 207 7.38 -15.82 -3.47
C ALA A 207 7.98 -15.55 -2.08
N GLY A 208 7.16 -15.22 -1.09
CA GLY A 208 7.53 -14.98 0.30
C GLY A 208 6.30 -14.96 1.20
N LYS A 209 6.50 -14.78 2.51
CA LYS A 209 5.41 -14.70 3.49
C LYS A 209 5.76 -13.67 4.56
N SER A 210 4.85 -12.73 4.82
CA SER A 210 5.02 -11.74 5.88
C SER A 210 4.94 -12.35 7.27
N THR A 211 5.37 -11.61 8.28
CA THR A 211 5.31 -12.02 9.70
C THR A 211 3.89 -12.27 10.19
N VAL A 212 2.89 -11.61 9.58
CA VAL A 212 1.44 -11.83 9.81
C VAL A 212 0.88 -13.02 9.01
N GLY A 213 1.73 -13.78 8.32
CA GLY A 213 1.36 -14.98 7.57
C GLY A 213 0.73 -14.71 6.20
N THR A 214 0.80 -13.48 5.67
CA THR A 214 0.25 -13.14 4.35
C THR A 214 1.28 -13.39 3.26
N PHE A 215 0.89 -14.06 2.18
CA PHE A 215 1.83 -14.33 1.09
C PHE A 215 2.23 -13.04 0.37
N ILE A 216 3.46 -13.00 -0.12
CA ILE A 216 3.92 -12.04 -1.12
C ILE A 216 3.89 -12.77 -2.46
N LYS A 217 3.21 -12.20 -3.45
CA LYS A 217 3.14 -12.78 -4.79
C LYS A 217 4.16 -12.13 -5.71
N ALA A 218 4.78 -12.90 -6.59
CA ALA A 218 5.64 -12.35 -7.62
C ALA A 218 5.55 -13.10 -8.94
N GLY A 219 5.81 -12.40 -10.04
CA GLY A 219 5.84 -12.95 -11.39
C GLY A 219 6.80 -12.19 -12.30
N ILE A 220 7.29 -12.85 -13.35
CA ILE A 220 8.33 -12.30 -14.25
C ILE A 220 7.73 -12.00 -15.62
N LEU A 221 8.12 -10.87 -16.21
CA LEU A 221 7.89 -10.54 -17.62
C LEU A 221 9.22 -10.19 -18.29
N TYR A 222 9.49 -10.78 -19.45
CA TYR A 222 10.70 -10.51 -20.23
C TYR A 222 10.38 -9.57 -21.39
N TYR A 223 11.29 -8.62 -21.65
CA TYR A 223 11.14 -7.69 -22.76
C TYR A 223 11.29 -8.42 -24.11
N GLU A 224 10.42 -8.10 -25.08
CA GLU A 224 10.57 -8.61 -26.45
C GLU A 224 11.66 -7.84 -27.21
N ASP A 225 11.65 -6.52 -27.07
CA ASP A 225 12.56 -5.58 -27.72
C ASP A 225 12.91 -4.48 -26.72
N LEU A 226 14.22 -4.20 -26.59
CA LEU A 226 14.73 -3.22 -25.65
C LEU A 226 14.44 -1.78 -26.09
N GLU A 227 14.15 -1.58 -27.37
CA GLU A 227 13.80 -0.27 -27.94
C GLU A 227 12.30 0.04 -27.85
N LYS A 228 11.46 -0.97 -27.53
CA LYS A 228 10.03 -0.74 -27.26
C LYS A 228 9.82 -0.25 -25.84
N GLU A 229 8.74 0.52 -25.67
CA GLU A 229 8.21 0.91 -24.38
C GLU A 229 7.16 -0.12 -23.93
N PRO A 230 7.55 -1.12 -23.11
CA PRO A 230 6.61 -2.13 -22.64
C PRO A 230 5.61 -1.50 -21.66
N VAL A 231 4.39 -2.00 -21.65
CA VAL A 231 3.33 -1.56 -20.75
C VAL A 231 2.76 -2.76 -20.04
N ALA A 232 2.63 -2.69 -18.71
CA ALA A 232 1.93 -3.68 -17.92
C ALA A 232 0.87 -3.03 -17.02
N LEU A 233 -0.18 -3.78 -16.69
CA LEU A 233 -1.27 -3.33 -15.83
C LEU A 233 -1.73 -4.52 -14.97
N LEU A 234 -1.84 -4.33 -13.66
CA LEU A 234 -2.35 -5.37 -12.76
C LEU A 234 -3.86 -5.26 -12.62
N TYR A 235 -4.55 -6.39 -12.78
CA TYR A 235 -6.00 -6.47 -12.69
C TYR A 235 -6.48 -7.93 -12.61
N TYR A 236 -7.78 -8.16 -12.37
CA TYR A 236 -8.37 -9.50 -12.28
C TYR A 236 -9.38 -9.83 -13.39
N GLY A 237 -9.40 -9.10 -14.51
CA GLY A 237 -10.13 -9.51 -15.71
C GLY A 237 -11.61 -9.12 -15.80
N ASP A 238 -12.13 -8.31 -14.87
CA ASP A 238 -13.54 -7.86 -14.86
C ASP A 238 -13.65 -6.39 -15.32
N GLY A 239 -13.06 -6.08 -16.48
CA GLY A 239 -13.02 -4.73 -17.04
C GLY A 239 -12.22 -3.71 -16.22
N ASP A 240 -12.46 -2.42 -16.46
CA ASP A 240 -11.71 -1.32 -15.83
C ASP A 240 -11.84 -1.28 -14.31
N ASN A 241 -12.99 -1.67 -13.77
CA ASN A 241 -13.23 -1.70 -12.32
C ASN A 241 -12.35 -2.74 -11.61
N SER A 242 -11.79 -3.70 -12.33
CA SER A 242 -10.90 -4.73 -11.76
C SER A 242 -9.44 -4.34 -11.67
N LYS A 243 -9.08 -3.12 -12.13
CA LYS A 243 -7.72 -2.60 -12.08
C LYS A 243 -7.22 -2.44 -10.65
N LYS A 244 -5.98 -2.85 -10.43
CA LYS A 244 -5.23 -2.73 -9.17
C LYS A 244 -4.14 -1.66 -9.23
N THR A 245 -3.75 -1.26 -10.43
CA THR A 245 -2.74 -0.22 -10.70
C THR A 245 -3.16 0.64 -11.89
N GLY A 246 -2.51 1.79 -12.06
CA GLY A 246 -2.35 2.42 -13.36
C GLY A 246 -1.42 1.62 -14.29
N ASP A 247 -1.14 2.19 -15.46
CA ASP A 247 -0.22 1.58 -16.42
C ASP A 247 1.22 1.69 -15.93
N ILE A 248 1.89 0.55 -15.76
CA ILE A 248 3.32 0.43 -15.49
C ILE A 248 4.05 0.64 -16.82
N LYS A 249 4.66 1.82 -16.98
CA LYS A 249 5.36 2.27 -18.20
C LYS A 249 6.76 2.82 -17.90
N PRO A 250 7.69 2.83 -18.89
CA PRO A 250 8.94 3.58 -18.82
C PRO A 250 8.72 5.10 -18.66
N ASN A 251 9.82 5.81 -18.33
CA ASN A 251 9.87 7.18 -17.81
C ASN A 251 8.91 8.21 -18.44
N THR A 252 8.09 8.84 -17.59
CA THR A 252 7.50 10.16 -17.85
C THR A 252 7.71 11.01 -16.61
N GLU A 253 7.88 12.33 -16.75
CA GLU A 253 8.07 13.28 -15.63
C GLU A 253 6.98 13.19 -14.54
N ASP A 254 5.80 12.63 -14.87
CA ASP A 254 4.65 12.46 -13.96
C ASP A 254 4.55 11.07 -13.27
N ASN A 255 5.45 10.13 -13.56
CA ASN A 255 5.41 8.77 -13.00
C ASN A 255 6.60 8.56 -12.06
N ALA A 256 6.39 8.47 -10.74
CA ALA A 256 7.46 8.17 -9.78
C ALA A 256 7.90 6.68 -9.80
N ALA A 257 7.16 5.83 -10.49
CA ALA A 257 7.33 4.39 -10.54
C ALA A 257 7.69 3.93 -11.96
N TYR A 258 8.84 4.42 -12.45
CA TYR A 258 9.35 4.08 -13.78
C TYR A 258 10.72 3.41 -13.70
N ILE A 259 11.04 2.61 -14.72
CA ILE A 259 12.37 2.04 -14.91
C ILE A 259 13.19 3.07 -15.66
N GLU A 260 14.08 3.78 -14.95
CA GLU A 260 14.94 4.80 -15.55
C GLU A 260 15.96 4.20 -16.51
N ASN A 261 16.59 3.09 -16.09
CA ASN A 261 17.55 2.34 -16.87
C ASN A 261 17.28 0.85 -16.69
N LYS A 262 17.02 0.13 -17.80
CA LYS A 262 16.84 -1.33 -17.78
C LYS A 262 18.10 -2.00 -17.22
N LYS A 263 17.95 -2.93 -16.28
CA LYS A 263 19.09 -3.70 -15.73
C LYS A 263 19.78 -4.52 -16.82
N ALA A 264 21.05 -4.87 -16.61
CA ALA A 264 21.83 -5.67 -17.57
C ALA A 264 21.19 -7.06 -17.81
N THR A 265 21.52 -7.69 -18.94
CA THR A 265 21.08 -9.06 -19.24
C THR A 265 21.41 -10.02 -18.09
N GLY A 266 20.44 -10.86 -17.73
CA GLY A 266 20.54 -11.77 -16.58
C GLY A 266 20.12 -11.16 -15.24
N GLN A 267 19.83 -9.86 -15.20
CA GLN A 267 19.29 -9.15 -14.04
C GLN A 267 17.87 -8.65 -14.34
N LEU A 268 17.11 -8.40 -13.28
CA LEU A 268 15.71 -7.98 -13.37
C LEU A 268 15.48 -6.69 -12.58
N ASP A 269 14.64 -5.81 -13.11
CA ASP A 269 14.06 -4.70 -12.38
C ASP A 269 12.87 -5.19 -11.53
N PHE A 270 12.65 -4.61 -10.36
CA PHE A 270 11.55 -4.98 -9.47
C PHE A 270 10.49 -3.89 -9.41
N VAL A 271 9.25 -4.25 -9.73
CA VAL A 271 8.07 -3.40 -9.61
C VAL A 271 7.26 -3.89 -8.43
N TYR A 272 7.35 -3.19 -7.31
CA TYR A 272 6.61 -3.48 -6.10
C TYR A 272 5.24 -2.82 -6.13
N VAL A 273 4.20 -3.56 -5.78
CA VAL A 273 2.81 -3.12 -5.78
C VAL A 273 2.12 -3.54 -4.48
N VAL A 274 1.46 -2.59 -3.82
CA VAL A 274 0.60 -2.86 -2.65
C VAL A 274 -0.86 -2.68 -3.06
N ASN A 275 -1.74 -3.60 -2.67
CA ASN A 275 -3.16 -3.49 -2.93
C ASN A 275 -3.75 -2.22 -2.26
N LYS A 276 -4.39 -1.34 -3.04
CA LYS A 276 -5.18 -0.19 -2.55
C LYS A 276 -6.67 -0.30 -2.89
N GLY A 277 -7.11 -1.51 -3.21
CA GLY A 277 -8.47 -1.82 -3.63
C GLY A 277 -8.65 -1.81 -5.15
N ASN A 278 -9.90 -2.04 -5.55
CA ASN A 278 -10.32 -2.15 -6.94
C ASN A 278 -10.50 -0.77 -7.59
N ASN A 279 -10.53 -0.74 -8.92
CA ASN A 279 -10.63 0.48 -9.73
C ASN A 279 -9.50 1.49 -9.45
N ASN A 280 -8.35 1.03 -8.94
CA ASN A 280 -7.19 1.88 -8.83
C ASN A 280 -6.55 2.02 -10.21
N THR A 281 -6.68 3.21 -10.79
CA THR A 281 -6.16 3.56 -12.13
C THR A 281 -4.92 4.45 -12.06
N THR A 282 -4.37 4.65 -10.87
CA THR A 282 -3.21 5.53 -10.61
C THR A 282 -1.98 4.71 -10.22
N MET A 283 -0.81 5.34 -10.24
CA MET A 283 0.47 4.73 -9.81
C MET A 283 0.78 4.99 -8.33
N ASN A 284 -0.21 5.35 -7.52
CA ASN A 284 -0.04 5.74 -6.10
C ASN A 284 0.31 4.57 -5.16
N ASN A 285 0.47 3.36 -5.69
CA ASN A 285 0.70 2.12 -4.98
C ASN A 285 1.78 1.26 -5.64
N VAL A 286 2.62 1.86 -6.50
CA VAL A 286 3.66 1.18 -7.27
C VAL A 286 5.00 1.85 -6.97
N TRP A 287 6.05 1.05 -6.80
CA TRP A 287 7.43 1.50 -6.60
C TRP A 287 8.39 0.64 -7.42
N VAL A 288 9.37 1.26 -8.09
CA VAL A 288 10.34 0.54 -8.93
C VAL A 288 11.70 0.54 -8.24
N ASN A 289 12.30 -0.63 -8.07
CA ASN A 289 13.61 -0.84 -7.43
C ASN A 289 13.73 -0.12 -6.07
N ASN A 290 12.62 0.03 -5.37
CA ASN A 290 12.54 0.78 -4.11
C ASN A 290 11.82 -0.08 -3.07
N PRO A 291 12.52 -1.09 -2.53
CA PRO A 291 11.96 -1.99 -1.54
C PRO A 291 11.71 -1.31 -0.20
N GLU A 292 12.38 -0.19 0.10
CA GLU A 292 12.14 0.58 1.33
C GLU A 292 10.72 1.17 1.36
N SER A 293 10.32 1.85 0.28
CA SER A 293 8.97 2.42 0.19
C SER A 293 7.91 1.33 0.12
N PHE A 294 8.20 0.22 -0.59
CA PHE A 294 7.33 -0.95 -0.57
C PHE A 294 7.16 -1.51 0.84
N ARG A 295 8.24 -1.75 1.60
CA ARG A 295 8.16 -2.27 2.97
C ARG A 295 7.35 -1.36 3.87
N LYS A 296 7.60 -0.05 3.78
CA LYS A 296 6.85 0.94 4.55
C LYS A 296 5.35 0.83 4.24
N GLU A 297 4.95 0.84 2.98
CA GLU A 297 3.53 0.76 2.66
C GLU A 297 2.92 -0.62 2.96
N ALA A 298 3.62 -1.70 2.64
CA ALA A 298 3.13 -3.06 2.72
C ALA A 298 3.03 -3.57 4.16
N PHE A 299 3.97 -3.18 5.02
CA PHE A 299 4.14 -3.78 6.35
C PHE A 299 3.95 -2.79 7.50
N ALA A 300 4.06 -1.47 7.28
CA ALA A 300 3.65 -0.51 8.29
C ALA A 300 2.14 -0.28 8.20
N PHE A 301 1.42 -0.75 9.21
CA PHE A 301 0.03 -0.39 9.37
C PHE A 301 -0.04 1.00 10.01
N GLU A 302 -0.77 1.92 9.38
CA GLU A 302 -0.90 3.30 9.82
C GLU A 302 -2.37 3.76 9.72
N LEU A 303 -2.76 4.67 10.61
CA LEU A 303 -3.95 5.49 10.42
C LEU A 303 -3.61 6.65 9.49
N VAL A 304 -4.42 6.86 8.47
CA VAL A 304 -4.22 7.94 7.48
C VAL A 304 -4.52 9.28 8.14
N GLY A 305 -3.58 10.22 8.09
CA GLY A 305 -3.76 11.60 8.59
C GLY A 305 -4.81 12.40 7.81
N PHE A 306 -5.41 13.39 8.47
CA PHE A 306 -6.41 14.26 7.87
C PHE A 306 -5.88 14.97 6.61
N THR A 307 -6.69 14.95 5.55
CA THR A 307 -6.49 15.76 4.35
C THR A 307 -7.75 16.62 4.14
N PRO A 308 -7.64 17.95 4.15
CA PRO A 308 -8.79 18.85 4.03
C PRO A 308 -9.45 18.77 2.65
N LYS A 309 -10.70 19.22 2.56
CA LYS A 309 -11.41 19.32 1.28
C LYS A 309 -10.63 20.19 0.30
N ALA A 310 -10.48 19.70 -0.93
CA ALA A 310 -9.95 20.46 -2.06
C ALA A 310 -11.03 20.57 -3.14
N GLN A 311 -10.87 21.49 -4.09
CA GLN A 311 -11.89 21.71 -5.12
C GLN A 311 -12.22 20.41 -5.89
N GLY A 312 -13.45 19.90 -5.71
CA GLY A 312 -13.91 18.64 -6.32
C GLY A 312 -13.50 17.35 -5.60
N LYS A 313 -12.92 17.43 -4.39
CA LYS A 313 -12.55 16.27 -3.57
C LYS A 313 -13.08 16.43 -2.14
N GLU A 314 -13.72 15.39 -1.62
CA GLU A 314 -14.11 15.32 -0.22
C GLU A 314 -12.89 15.22 0.70
N ALA A 315 -13.08 15.52 1.98
CA ALA A 315 -12.05 15.33 3.00
C ALA A 315 -11.77 13.84 3.15
N SER A 316 -10.54 13.51 3.52
CA SER A 316 -10.12 12.12 3.73
C SER A 316 -9.20 11.99 4.93
N GLY A 317 -8.90 10.75 5.32
CA GLY A 317 -8.08 10.43 6.48
C GLY A 317 -8.88 10.32 7.78
N THR A 318 -8.17 10.42 8.89
CA THR A 318 -8.71 10.26 10.24
C THR A 318 -8.85 11.63 10.90
N TYR A 319 -10.09 12.01 11.21
CA TYR A 319 -10.44 13.32 11.76
C TYR A 319 -11.81 13.30 12.43
N ALA A 320 -12.08 14.28 13.28
CA ALA A 320 -13.38 14.43 13.92
C ALA A 320 -14.27 15.40 13.13
N ILE A 321 -15.39 14.93 12.58
CA ILE A 321 -16.35 15.75 11.82
C ILE A 321 -16.99 16.78 12.74
N ASP A 322 -17.47 16.32 13.90
CA ASP A 322 -18.07 17.12 14.93
C ASP A 322 -17.64 16.60 16.32
N LYS A 323 -18.25 17.14 17.39
CA LYS A 323 -17.92 16.77 18.77
C LYS A 323 -18.14 15.30 19.11
N ARG A 324 -18.87 14.53 18.30
CA ARG A 324 -19.23 13.13 18.57
C ARG A 324 -18.92 12.17 17.43
N THR A 325 -18.61 12.64 16.24
CA THR A 325 -18.37 11.76 15.10
C THR A 325 -16.92 11.86 14.64
N VAL A 326 -16.24 10.71 14.62
CA VAL A 326 -14.86 10.56 14.17
C VAL A 326 -14.82 9.64 12.95
N ILE A 327 -14.23 10.13 11.86
CA ILE A 327 -13.84 9.30 10.72
C ILE A 327 -12.47 8.72 11.00
N VAL A 328 -12.31 7.42 10.79
CA VAL A 328 -11.01 6.73 10.86
C VAL A 328 -10.77 6.03 9.53
N GLN A 329 -9.59 6.27 8.96
CA GLN A 329 -9.16 5.64 7.72
C GLN A 329 -7.82 4.95 7.92
N THR A 330 -7.68 3.73 7.42
CA THR A 330 -6.45 2.94 7.48
C THR A 330 -5.71 2.98 6.14
N ASN A 331 -4.38 2.91 6.17
CA ASN A 331 -3.58 2.92 4.94
C ASN A 331 -3.67 1.59 4.17
N GLN A 332 -4.07 0.53 4.86
CA GLN A 332 -4.25 -0.82 4.32
C GLN A 332 -5.70 -1.28 4.50
N GLU A 333 -6.17 -2.09 3.56
CA GLU A 333 -7.44 -2.78 3.70
C GLU A 333 -7.37 -3.82 4.85
N LEU A 334 -8.44 -3.91 5.62
CA LEU A 334 -8.68 -4.86 6.69
C LEU A 334 -9.76 -5.86 6.26
N GLN A 335 -9.71 -7.07 6.78
CA GLN A 335 -10.72 -8.07 6.45
C GLN A 335 -12.09 -7.67 7.04
N ASN A 336 -13.16 -7.78 6.24
CA ASN A 336 -14.51 -7.55 6.72
C ASN A 336 -15.07 -8.81 7.40
N LEU A 337 -14.77 -8.97 8.69
CA LEU A 337 -15.22 -10.11 9.50
C LEU A 337 -16.74 -10.29 9.47
N TYR A 338 -17.50 -9.20 9.35
CA TYR A 338 -18.96 -9.23 9.31
C TYR A 338 -19.50 -9.88 8.03
N VAL A 339 -18.88 -9.61 6.88
CA VAL A 339 -19.30 -10.18 5.59
C VAL A 339 -18.87 -11.65 5.44
N LEU A 340 -17.83 -12.07 6.17
CA LEU A 340 -17.36 -13.45 6.17
C LEU A 340 -18.13 -14.35 7.15
N ALA A 341 -18.85 -13.78 8.11
CA ALA A 341 -19.69 -14.50 9.04
C ALA A 341 -20.92 -15.12 8.35
N GLU A 342 -21.18 -16.40 8.64
CA GLU A 342 -22.28 -17.15 8.02
C GLU A 342 -23.57 -17.05 8.82
N THR A 343 -23.47 -16.84 10.14
CA THR A 343 -24.59 -16.78 11.08
C THR A 343 -24.76 -15.40 11.73
N ASP A 344 -25.96 -15.12 12.26
CA ASP A 344 -26.23 -13.85 12.95
C ASP A 344 -25.42 -13.69 14.26
N ASP A 345 -25.15 -14.79 14.97
CA ASP A 345 -24.32 -14.80 16.17
C ASP A 345 -22.85 -14.48 15.83
N GLU A 346 -22.32 -15.04 14.73
CA GLU A 346 -20.98 -14.72 14.23
C GLU A 346 -20.89 -13.26 13.75
N LYS A 347 -21.94 -12.73 13.10
CA LYS A 347 -22.01 -11.31 12.71
C LYS A 347 -21.98 -10.39 13.92
N LEU A 348 -22.67 -10.75 15.01
CA LEU A 348 -22.62 -10.01 16.25
C LEU A 348 -21.23 -10.07 16.90
N ALA A 349 -20.58 -11.24 16.89
CA ALA A 349 -19.20 -11.40 17.38
C ALA A 349 -18.21 -10.58 16.54
N ALA A 350 -18.33 -10.60 15.22
CA ALA A 350 -17.53 -9.81 14.29
C ALA A 350 -17.71 -8.30 14.53
N ASP A 351 -18.94 -7.83 14.74
CA ASP A 351 -19.21 -6.42 15.02
C ASP A 351 -18.55 -5.95 16.33
N ASN A 352 -18.66 -6.77 17.38
CA ASN A 352 -17.99 -6.50 18.66
C ASN A 352 -16.46 -6.51 18.51
N LYS A 353 -15.91 -7.42 17.71
CA LYS A 353 -14.47 -7.48 17.44
C LYS A 353 -13.99 -6.24 16.68
N ILE A 354 -14.67 -5.84 15.60
CA ILE A 354 -14.34 -4.62 14.85
C ILE A 354 -14.46 -3.37 15.73
N LYS A 355 -15.49 -3.30 16.58
CA LYS A 355 -15.64 -2.20 17.55
C LYS A 355 -14.48 -2.15 18.55
N SER A 356 -13.95 -3.31 18.96
CA SER A 356 -12.82 -3.40 19.90
C SER A 356 -11.48 -2.95 19.30
N TRP A 357 -11.39 -2.79 17.98
CA TRP A 357 -10.15 -2.36 17.32
C TRP A 357 -9.74 -0.96 17.69
N PHE A 358 -10.69 -0.10 18.07
CA PHE A 358 -10.45 1.32 18.26
C PHE A 358 -10.50 1.71 19.73
N LYS A 359 -9.67 2.67 20.11
CA LYS A 359 -9.77 3.42 21.37
C LYS A 359 -9.48 4.90 21.10
N ILE A 360 -10.18 5.79 21.79
CA ILE A 360 -9.86 7.23 21.74
C ILE A 360 -9.61 7.71 23.17
N LYS A 361 -8.50 8.41 23.39
CA LYS A 361 -8.12 8.95 24.71
C LYS A 361 -7.67 10.40 24.60
N GLU A 362 -7.93 11.17 25.65
CA GLU A 362 -7.36 12.51 25.81
C GLU A 362 -5.85 12.42 26.05
N ILE A 363 -5.07 13.28 25.40
CA ILE A 363 -3.63 13.46 25.68
C ILE A 363 -3.52 14.43 26.86
N THR A 364 -3.14 13.93 28.04
CA THR A 364 -3.14 14.69 29.30
C THR A 364 -1.81 15.40 29.59
N SER A 365 -0.71 14.93 28.98
CA SER A 365 0.58 15.62 28.98
C SER A 365 1.44 15.13 27.83
N ALA A 366 2.23 16.00 27.22
CA ALA A 366 3.24 15.62 26.24
C ALA A 366 4.39 16.64 26.25
N VAL A 367 5.64 16.16 26.26
CA VAL A 367 6.80 16.97 25.81
C VAL A 367 7.09 16.62 24.33
N ASP A 368 6.90 15.36 23.97
CA ASP A 368 6.97 14.79 22.62
C ASP A 368 6.08 13.54 22.50
N ALA A 369 6.01 12.94 21.30
CA ALA A 369 5.19 11.75 21.02
C ALA A 369 5.57 10.50 21.84
N THR A 370 6.80 10.43 22.37
CA THR A 370 7.29 9.26 23.12
C THR A 370 7.04 9.35 24.63
N THR A 371 6.56 10.50 25.10
CA THR A 371 6.34 10.81 26.52
C THR A 371 4.89 11.14 26.84
N GLU A 372 3.97 10.84 25.92
CA GLU A 372 2.56 11.15 26.09
C GLU A 372 1.93 10.33 27.22
N THR A 373 1.12 11.00 28.04
CA THR A 373 0.22 10.34 28.99
C THR A 373 -1.22 10.51 28.54
N TYR A 374 -2.05 9.50 28.83
CA TYR A 374 -3.41 9.43 28.35
C TYR A 374 -4.42 9.38 29.50
N GLY A 375 -5.53 10.10 29.32
CA GLY A 375 -6.69 10.03 30.21
C GLY A 375 -7.51 8.75 30.03
N GLU A 376 -8.72 8.77 30.57
CA GLU A 376 -9.67 7.66 30.39
C GLU A 376 -10.11 7.52 28.91
N GLU A 377 -10.52 6.30 28.56
CA GLU A 377 -11.05 6.00 27.22
C GLU A 377 -12.42 6.64 27.03
N ILE A 378 -12.60 7.29 25.89
CA ILE A 378 -13.89 7.87 25.48
C ILE A 378 -14.78 6.73 25.01
N ALA A 379 -15.92 6.55 25.68
CA ALA A 379 -16.86 5.49 25.35
C ALA A 379 -17.53 5.71 23.99
N PHE A 380 -17.64 4.63 23.21
CA PHE A 380 -18.31 4.64 21.90
C PHE A 380 -19.78 4.22 21.99
N GLU A 381 -20.63 4.93 21.27
CA GLU A 381 -21.98 4.52 20.95
C GLU A 381 -21.95 3.42 19.88
N SER A 382 -21.41 3.72 18.70
CA SER A 382 -21.26 2.80 17.57
C SER A 382 -19.90 2.92 16.90
N VAL A 383 -19.54 1.85 16.18
CA VAL A 383 -18.52 1.88 15.12
C VAL A 383 -19.23 1.37 13.87
N ASP A 384 -19.41 2.27 12.92
CA ASP A 384 -20.07 2.04 11.65
C ASP A 384 -19.03 1.88 10.55
N TYR A 385 -19.34 1.00 9.62
CA TYR A 385 -18.50 0.63 8.48
C TYR A 385 -19.45 0.10 7.39
N ALA A 386 -18.94 -0.46 6.30
CA ALA A 386 -19.75 -0.95 5.17
C ALA A 386 -20.59 -2.22 5.48
N LYS A 387 -21.33 -2.22 6.60
CA LYS A 387 -22.29 -3.24 7.04
C LYS A 387 -23.39 -3.36 5.99
N GLY A 388 -23.63 -4.58 5.49
CA GLY A 388 -24.66 -4.85 4.48
C GLY A 388 -24.21 -4.67 3.02
N THR A 389 -22.91 -4.50 2.78
CA THR A 389 -22.33 -4.63 1.45
C THR A 389 -21.79 -6.04 1.23
N SER A 390 -21.45 -6.39 -0.01
CA SER A 390 -20.68 -7.61 -0.33
C SER A 390 -19.16 -7.37 -0.27
N ASN A 391 -18.71 -6.22 0.24
CA ASN A 391 -17.29 -5.87 0.28
C ASN A 391 -16.58 -6.72 1.33
N LYS A 392 -15.62 -7.52 0.88
CA LYS A 392 -14.83 -8.42 1.74
C LYS A 392 -13.77 -7.69 2.56
N THR A 393 -13.56 -6.41 2.29
CA THR A 393 -12.52 -5.59 2.92
C THR A 393 -13.08 -4.25 3.42
N LEU A 394 -12.41 -3.67 4.42
CA LEU A 394 -12.73 -2.43 5.11
C LEU A 394 -11.51 -1.53 5.15
N LYS A 395 -11.71 -0.22 5.01
CA LYS A 395 -10.64 0.78 5.20
C LYS A 395 -11.13 2.08 5.84
N ASP A 396 -12.44 2.32 5.79
CA ASP A 396 -13.10 3.52 6.29
C ASP A 396 -14.08 3.11 7.41
N PHE A 397 -14.01 3.82 8.53
CA PHE A 397 -14.83 3.59 9.72
C PHE A 397 -15.37 4.93 10.23
N VAL A 398 -16.58 4.90 10.80
CA VAL A 398 -17.21 6.04 11.45
C VAL A 398 -17.47 5.66 12.90
N ILE A 399 -16.81 6.34 13.84
CA ILE A 399 -16.97 6.14 15.28
C ILE A 399 -17.91 7.23 15.81
N THR A 400 -19.01 6.81 16.44
CA THR A 400 -19.91 7.72 17.16
C THR A 400 -19.61 7.63 18.66
N LEU A 401 -19.32 8.76 19.29
CA LEU A 401 -18.92 8.87 20.69
C LEU A 401 -20.13 9.15 21.58
N LYS A 402 -20.12 8.60 22.81
CA LYS A 402 -21.16 8.87 23.81
C LYS A 402 -21.03 10.26 24.45
N ASN A 403 -19.81 10.78 24.51
CA ASN A 403 -19.49 12.05 25.14
C ASN A 403 -18.86 13.00 24.11
N ASP A 404 -19.12 14.29 24.29
CA ASP A 404 -18.58 15.34 23.44
C ASP A 404 -17.05 15.46 23.63
N LEU A 405 -16.34 15.61 22.51
CA LEU A 405 -14.97 16.09 22.46
C LEU A 405 -14.91 17.58 22.82
N ASP A 406 -13.84 17.98 23.51
CA ASP A 406 -13.52 19.37 23.77
C ASP A 406 -12.49 19.87 22.76
N ILE A 407 -12.87 20.86 21.96
CA ILE A 407 -12.06 21.49 20.93
C ILE A 407 -10.70 22.02 21.44
N ASN A 408 -10.62 22.37 22.73
CA ASN A 408 -9.42 22.91 23.37
C ASN A 408 -8.46 21.83 23.85
N LYS A 409 -8.86 20.56 23.78
CA LYS A 409 -8.06 19.41 24.16
C LYS A 409 -7.44 18.73 22.94
N ARG A 410 -6.55 17.80 23.20
CA ARG A 410 -5.94 16.92 22.19
C ARG A 410 -6.34 15.50 22.49
N TYR A 411 -6.58 14.71 21.45
CA TYR A 411 -6.99 13.32 21.56
C TYR A 411 -6.14 12.45 20.64
N LYS A 412 -5.99 11.18 20.98
CA LYS A 412 -5.30 10.19 20.15
C LYS A 412 -6.22 9.01 19.88
N VAL A 413 -6.26 8.59 18.62
CA VAL A 413 -6.91 7.36 18.17
C VAL A 413 -5.86 6.26 18.21
N PHE A 414 -6.21 5.13 18.83
CA PHE A 414 -5.43 3.91 18.84
C PHE A 414 -6.18 2.84 18.07
N PHE A 415 -5.44 2.09 17.26
CA PHE A 415 -5.91 0.92 16.55
C PHE A 415 -5.13 -0.31 17.01
N ASN A 416 -5.84 -1.41 17.25
CA ASN A 416 -5.25 -2.73 17.48
C ASN A 416 -6.25 -3.82 17.05
N ASP A 417 -5.94 -4.61 16.02
CA ASP A 417 -6.86 -5.65 15.56
C ASP A 417 -6.83 -6.96 16.38
N GLY A 418 -5.83 -7.10 17.25
CA GLY A 418 -5.67 -8.20 18.22
C GLY A 418 -5.45 -9.58 17.60
N ASP A 419 -5.41 -10.60 18.48
CA ASP A 419 -5.38 -12.07 18.33
C ASP A 419 -4.53 -12.75 17.22
N LEU A 420 -3.88 -12.01 16.34
CA LEU A 420 -2.87 -12.53 15.43
C LEU A 420 -1.54 -12.72 16.17
N GLU A 421 -0.69 -13.64 15.71
CA GLU A 421 0.68 -13.80 16.25
C GLU A 421 1.47 -12.47 16.19
N THR A 422 1.11 -11.59 15.26
CA THR A 422 1.61 -10.23 15.13
C THR A 422 0.42 -9.28 14.86
N PRO A 423 -0.17 -8.65 15.90
CA PRO A 423 -1.28 -7.71 15.71
C PRO A 423 -0.81 -6.45 14.98
N ARG A 424 -1.71 -5.84 14.21
CA ARG A 424 -1.47 -4.53 13.62
C ARG A 424 -1.82 -3.46 14.64
N GLU A 425 -0.87 -2.59 14.90
CA GLU A 425 -1.02 -1.48 15.84
C GLU A 425 -0.71 -0.16 15.13
N ALA A 426 -1.54 0.84 15.37
CA ALA A 426 -1.30 2.20 14.91
C ALA A 426 -1.88 3.20 15.89
N GLU A 427 -1.29 4.39 15.92
CA GLU A 427 -1.82 5.52 16.65
C GLU A 427 -1.69 6.81 15.85
N LEU A 428 -2.64 7.72 16.04
CA LEU A 428 -2.65 9.01 15.37
C LEU A 428 -3.34 10.04 16.24
N GLU A 429 -2.74 11.22 16.38
CA GLU A 429 -3.42 12.35 16.99
C GLU A 429 -4.66 12.72 16.16
N LEU A 430 -5.79 12.82 16.83
CA LEU A 430 -7.07 13.12 16.21
C LEU A 430 -7.12 14.60 15.81
N ASP A 431 -7.31 14.85 14.52
CA ASP A 431 -7.48 16.20 13.99
C ASP A 431 -8.88 16.74 14.30
N LEU A 432 -8.95 17.80 15.10
CA LEU A 432 -10.18 18.51 15.47
C LEU A 432 -10.35 19.77 14.63
N ASP A 433 -11.59 20.16 14.34
CA ASP A 433 -11.80 21.42 13.64
C ASP A 433 -11.64 22.61 14.58
N ARG A 434 -10.56 23.37 14.38
CA ARG A 434 -10.27 24.59 15.12
C ARG A 434 -10.35 25.83 14.24
N GLU A 435 -10.64 25.64 12.94
CA GLU A 435 -10.77 26.75 12.01
C GLU A 435 -12.21 27.23 12.02
N LYS A 436 -12.40 28.55 11.92
CA LYS A 436 -13.73 29.12 11.78
C LYS A 436 -14.11 29.20 10.31
N PRO A 437 -15.41 29.19 9.99
CA PRO A 437 -15.86 29.41 8.62
C PRO A 437 -15.36 30.73 8.04
N VAL A 438 -15.27 30.79 6.72
CA VAL A 438 -14.87 32.00 5.98
C VAL A 438 -16.09 32.60 5.28
N ILE A 439 -16.50 33.78 5.72
CA ILE A 439 -17.56 34.57 5.09
C ILE A 439 -16.95 35.46 3.99
N ARG A 440 -17.48 35.40 2.77
CA ARG A 440 -17.07 36.24 1.64
C ARG A 440 -18.26 36.98 1.05
N PHE A 441 -18.13 38.29 0.89
CA PHE A 441 -19.10 39.10 0.16
C PHE A 441 -18.82 38.99 -1.34
N VAL A 442 -19.72 38.35 -2.08
CA VAL A 442 -19.62 38.16 -3.55
C VAL A 442 -20.10 39.41 -4.28
N SER A 443 -21.23 39.98 -3.84
CA SER A 443 -21.78 41.20 -4.41
C SER A 443 -22.57 41.98 -3.35
N PRO A 444 -22.21 43.25 -3.05
CA PRO A 444 -21.00 43.93 -3.51
C PRO A 444 -19.73 43.22 -3.01
N ASN A 445 -18.66 43.24 -3.79
CA ASN A 445 -17.40 42.64 -3.40
C ASN A 445 -16.66 43.56 -2.42
N PHE A 446 -16.52 43.13 -1.17
CA PHE A 446 -15.79 43.83 -0.11
C PHE A 446 -14.41 43.23 0.18
N SER A 447 -13.88 42.40 -0.71
CA SER A 447 -12.55 41.81 -0.55
C SER A 447 -11.47 42.90 -0.41
N GLY A 448 -10.68 42.82 0.66
CA GLY A 448 -9.65 43.81 0.99
C GLY A 448 -10.18 45.16 1.49
N VAL A 449 -11.50 45.34 1.61
CA VAL A 449 -12.13 46.57 2.12
C VAL A 449 -12.24 46.48 3.64
N ALA A 450 -11.74 47.50 4.33
CA ALA A 450 -11.84 47.60 5.79
C ALA A 450 -13.31 47.66 6.23
N GLU A 451 -13.65 47.07 7.38
CA GLU A 451 -15.04 46.97 7.89
C GLU A 451 -15.81 48.31 7.82
N ALA A 452 -15.16 49.41 8.20
CA ALA A 452 -15.75 50.76 8.22
C ALA A 452 -16.18 51.27 6.83
N ASP A 453 -15.57 50.77 5.76
CA ASP A 453 -15.77 51.22 4.37
C ASP A 453 -16.72 50.30 3.58
N ARG A 454 -17.20 49.21 4.19
CA ARG A 454 -18.14 48.27 3.59
C ARG A 454 -19.55 48.82 3.59
N ILE A 455 -19.82 49.79 2.73
CA ILE A 455 -21.04 50.60 2.77
C ILE A 455 -21.95 50.28 1.58
N ILE A 456 -23.25 50.13 1.87
CA ILE A 456 -24.32 49.97 0.91
C ILE A 456 -25.31 51.12 1.10
N GLU A 457 -25.47 51.96 0.08
CA GLU A 457 -26.40 53.09 0.16
C GLU A 457 -27.86 52.64 -0.03
N ILE A 458 -28.73 53.09 0.88
CA ILE A 458 -30.17 52.80 0.89
C ILE A 458 -30.96 54.11 0.80
N ALA A 459 -32.01 54.09 -0.01
CA ALA A 459 -32.91 55.22 -0.18
C ALA A 459 -33.68 55.56 1.11
N TRP A 460 -33.60 56.81 1.55
CA TRP A 460 -34.40 57.30 2.67
C TRP A 460 -35.93 57.24 2.39
N ASN A 461 -36.69 56.86 3.41
CA ASN A 461 -38.16 56.75 3.43
C ASN A 461 -38.74 55.84 2.34
N LYS A 462 -38.01 54.78 1.98
CA LYS A 462 -38.46 53.72 1.07
C LYS A 462 -38.48 52.37 1.79
N LYS A 463 -39.33 51.47 1.31
CA LYS A 463 -39.28 50.06 1.72
C LYS A 463 -37.93 49.48 1.31
N PHE A 464 -37.30 48.70 2.18
CA PHE A 464 -36.03 48.05 1.88
C PHE A 464 -36.17 47.10 0.67
N ASP A 465 -35.27 47.24 -0.30
CA ASP A 465 -35.14 46.33 -1.42
C ASP A 465 -34.21 45.17 -1.01
N GLN A 466 -34.77 43.96 -0.93
CA GLN A 466 -34.00 42.78 -0.51
C GLN A 466 -32.83 42.46 -1.45
N ASN A 467 -32.88 42.88 -2.72
CA ASN A 467 -31.78 42.71 -3.66
C ASN A 467 -30.55 43.58 -3.32
N LYS A 468 -30.69 44.53 -2.38
CA LYS A 468 -29.57 45.29 -1.83
C LYS A 468 -28.88 44.58 -0.67
N PHE A 469 -29.43 43.46 -0.18
CA PHE A 469 -28.72 42.64 0.78
C PHE A 469 -27.55 41.92 0.08
N PRO A 470 -26.35 41.86 0.68
CA PRO A 470 -25.20 41.25 0.03
C PRO A 470 -25.43 39.78 -0.34
N ILE A 471 -24.96 39.39 -1.53
CA ILE A 471 -24.73 38.00 -1.86
C ILE A 471 -23.48 37.56 -1.11
N ILE A 472 -23.64 36.58 -0.23
CA ILE A 472 -22.60 36.05 0.65
C ILE A 472 -22.34 34.60 0.26
N MET A 473 -21.07 34.20 0.29
CA MET A 473 -20.65 32.81 0.23
C MET A 473 -19.94 32.47 1.53
N VAL A 474 -20.24 31.30 2.10
CA VAL A 474 -19.57 30.81 3.30
C VAL A 474 -18.97 29.45 3.00
N THR A 475 -17.67 29.33 3.26
CA THR A 475 -16.93 28.08 3.08
C THR A 475 -16.19 27.71 4.34
N ASP A 476 -16.12 26.42 4.61
CA ASP A 476 -15.40 25.83 5.71
C ASP A 476 -14.50 24.68 5.21
N ASN A 477 -13.36 24.45 5.86
CA ASN A 477 -12.35 23.48 5.42
C ASN A 477 -12.80 22.01 5.65
N ARG A 478 -13.81 21.78 6.50
CA ARG A 478 -14.34 20.47 6.87
C ARG A 478 -15.82 20.34 6.51
N ASP A 479 -16.63 21.33 6.88
CA ASP A 479 -18.08 21.32 6.65
C ASP A 479 -18.47 21.68 5.21
N GLY A 480 -17.55 22.26 4.44
CA GLY A 480 -17.76 22.60 3.04
C GLY A 480 -18.56 23.90 2.85
N ASP A 481 -19.62 23.86 2.04
CA ASP A 481 -20.43 25.05 1.74
C ASP A 481 -21.50 25.30 2.81
N LEU A 482 -21.30 26.35 3.61
CA LEU A 482 -22.20 26.78 4.68
C LEU A 482 -23.06 27.99 4.27
N THR A 483 -23.12 28.33 2.98
CA THR A 483 -23.80 29.55 2.49
C THR A 483 -25.27 29.62 2.87
N GLN A 484 -25.96 28.48 3.04
CA GLN A 484 -27.36 28.47 3.45
C GLN A 484 -27.56 28.64 4.97
N HIS A 485 -26.48 28.65 5.75
CA HIS A 485 -26.52 28.62 7.22
C HIS A 485 -26.17 29.96 7.88
N PHE A 486 -25.73 30.97 7.13
CA PHE A 486 -25.49 32.29 7.73
C PHE A 486 -26.80 33.00 8.09
N TYR A 487 -26.75 33.83 9.13
CA TYR A 487 -27.89 34.61 9.59
C TYR A 487 -27.45 35.95 10.17
N VAL A 488 -28.41 36.86 10.39
CA VAL A 488 -28.20 38.11 11.14
C VAL A 488 -28.64 37.87 12.58
N PRO A 489 -27.73 37.81 13.57
CA PRO A 489 -28.10 37.58 14.97
C PRO A 489 -28.92 38.75 15.50
N SER A 490 -29.87 38.48 16.40
CA SER A 490 -30.64 39.53 17.07
C SER A 490 -29.73 40.35 18.00
N GLY A 491 -29.82 41.68 17.95
CA GLY A 491 -29.00 42.55 18.82
C GLY A 491 -28.79 43.95 18.28
N GLU A 492 -27.71 44.60 18.71
CA GLU A 492 -27.33 45.96 18.31
C GLU A 492 -27.16 46.09 16.80
N PHE A 493 -26.50 45.12 16.16
CA PHE A 493 -26.14 45.15 14.73
C PHE A 493 -27.12 44.38 13.83
N SER A 494 -28.43 44.52 14.09
CA SER A 494 -29.47 43.71 13.42
C SER A 494 -30.63 44.52 12.84
N LYS A 495 -30.68 45.83 13.10
CA LYS A 495 -31.83 46.69 12.79
C LYS A 495 -31.45 47.77 11.79
N LEU A 496 -32.21 47.82 10.70
CA LEU A 496 -32.19 48.91 9.72
C LEU A 496 -33.47 49.73 9.85
N ASN A 497 -33.35 51.06 9.99
CA ASN A 497 -34.50 51.97 9.93
C ASN A 497 -34.39 52.89 8.72
N THR A 498 -35.13 52.60 7.65
CA THR A 498 -35.06 53.40 6.41
C THR A 498 -35.72 54.77 6.51
N ASN A 499 -36.43 55.08 7.61
CA ASN A 499 -37.10 56.37 7.80
C ASN A 499 -36.21 57.41 8.50
N ILE A 500 -35.06 57.00 9.02
CA ILE A 500 -34.11 57.88 9.70
C ILE A 500 -32.80 57.84 8.90
N GLU A 501 -32.25 59.00 8.56
CA GLU A 501 -30.94 59.05 7.92
C GLU A 501 -29.85 58.65 8.91
N GLY A 502 -28.88 57.87 8.46
CA GLY A 502 -27.79 57.40 9.30
C GLY A 502 -27.13 56.13 8.77
N ASP A 503 -26.09 55.72 9.48
CA ASP A 503 -25.37 54.48 9.24
C ASP A 503 -25.87 53.39 10.19
N TYR A 504 -26.27 52.27 9.60
CA TYR A 504 -26.80 51.10 10.29
C TYR A 504 -25.87 49.93 10.05
N VAL A 505 -25.10 49.55 11.07
CA VAL A 505 -24.19 48.42 11.01
C VAL A 505 -24.98 47.12 11.14
N ILE A 506 -24.78 46.21 10.20
CA ILE A 506 -25.36 44.86 10.18
C ILE A 506 -24.25 43.84 10.34
N MET A 507 -24.44 42.88 11.24
CA MET A 507 -23.57 41.74 11.43
C MET A 507 -24.21 40.51 10.80
N VAL A 508 -23.43 39.74 10.06
CA VAL A 508 -23.76 38.37 9.67
C VAL A 508 -22.90 37.42 10.47
N GLN A 509 -23.47 36.27 10.82
CA GLN A 509 -22.84 35.24 11.60
C GLN A 509 -23.12 33.87 10.99
N VAL A 510 -22.15 32.98 11.10
CA VAL A 510 -22.29 31.54 10.82
C VAL A 510 -21.52 30.77 11.88
N GLU A 511 -22.02 29.59 12.22
CA GLU A 511 -21.43 28.66 13.18
C GLU A 511 -21.29 27.31 12.48
N ASP A 512 -20.14 26.67 12.64
CA ASP A 512 -19.82 25.35 12.08
C ASP A 512 -20.31 24.21 12.99
N ALA A 513 -20.07 22.96 12.61
CA ALA A 513 -20.47 21.79 13.41
C ALA A 513 -19.74 21.68 14.76
N TRP A 514 -18.59 22.33 14.91
CA TRP A 514 -17.78 22.37 16.14
C TRP A 514 -18.15 23.52 17.08
N GLY A 515 -18.94 24.49 16.60
CA GLY A 515 -19.29 25.70 17.32
C GLY A 515 -18.27 26.83 17.11
N ASN A 516 -17.37 26.74 16.14
CA ASN A 516 -16.55 27.88 15.73
C ASN A 516 -17.43 28.90 15.01
N ILE A 517 -17.32 30.15 15.47
CA ILE A 517 -18.18 31.24 14.99
C ILE A 517 -17.36 32.17 14.11
N ALA A 518 -17.89 32.45 12.90
CA ALA A 518 -17.42 33.51 12.05
C ALA A 518 -18.44 34.65 11.99
N GLN A 519 -17.95 35.87 12.08
CA GLN A 519 -18.76 37.09 12.03
C GLN A 519 -18.14 38.08 11.05
N GLU A 520 -18.98 38.72 10.27
CA GLU A 520 -18.59 39.83 9.40
C GLU A 520 -19.61 40.96 9.50
N LYS A 521 -19.14 42.19 9.31
CA LYS A 521 -19.99 43.39 9.37
C LYS A 521 -19.92 44.20 8.09
N PHE A 522 -21.03 44.86 7.81
CA PHE A 522 -21.16 45.87 6.76
C PHE A 522 -22.20 46.92 7.18
N THR A 523 -22.22 48.06 6.49
CA THR A 523 -23.04 49.21 6.85
C THR A 523 -24.07 49.51 5.77
N PHE A 524 -25.34 49.61 6.15
CA PHE A 524 -26.35 50.29 5.34
C PHE A 524 -26.35 51.78 5.66
N ARG A 525 -26.06 52.62 4.67
CA ARG A 525 -26.14 54.08 4.79
C ARG A 525 -27.47 54.57 4.24
N VAL A 526 -28.39 54.97 5.11
CA VAL A 526 -29.68 55.55 4.71
C VAL A 526 -29.48 57.03 4.41
N THR A 527 -29.71 57.43 3.16
CA THR A 527 -29.42 58.78 2.69
C THR A 527 -30.49 59.29 1.71
N ARG A 528 -30.79 60.59 1.77
CA ARG A 528 -31.58 61.31 0.75
C ARG A 528 -30.80 61.54 -0.54
N LYS A 529 -29.46 61.53 -0.47
CA LYS A 529 -28.56 61.69 -1.61
C LYS A 529 -28.08 60.32 -2.07
N ILE A 530 -28.92 59.59 -2.79
CA ILE A 530 -28.47 58.36 -3.45
C ILE A 530 -27.61 58.78 -4.63
N LYS A 531 -26.36 58.34 -4.68
CA LYS A 531 -25.60 58.45 -5.94
C LYS A 531 -26.21 57.43 -6.91
N TRP A 532 -26.84 57.91 -7.97
CA TRP A 532 -27.23 57.05 -9.09
C TRP A 532 -25.94 56.64 -9.80
N GLY A 533 -25.46 55.44 -9.48
CA GLY A 533 -24.37 54.75 -10.18
C GLY A 533 -24.95 53.83 -11.24
#